data_AF-A0A0F9DQP3-F1
#
_entry.id   AF-A0A0F9DQP3-F1
#
_cell.length_a   1.000
_cell.length_b   1.000
_cell.length_c   1.000
_cell.angle_alpha   90.00
_cell.angle_beta   90.00
_cell.angle_gamma   90.00
#
_symmetry.space_group_name_H-M   'P 1'
#
loop_
_entity.id
_entity.type
_entity.pdbx_description
1 polymer ?
#
loop_
_entity_poly.entity_id
_entity_poly.type
_entity_poly.pdbx_seq_one_letter_code
_entity_poly.pdbx_strand_id
1 'polypeptide(L)'
;MKRYLMIQNKGVAPIEGFTTLGISTTRNDNTKGVIGQFGSKHAINLLLRNDIEPIIFCGLTKMSFYTKEYIINDGLVEQKVNKVFCRTSGKNSNTNKDLGFVLEYGVHDWNNINMALREFVANAIDRTIRENENGCFKSALNNNELSVDIIHENKMRARNKYTRIFIPLTQEVQQFYGELPKRFLHFSENPDIIKQKVLPKGINVNTLIYKNGVLVREVLDDRGNPELSLFDYNFDDELRLDESRNADDY
;
A
#
# COMPACT_ATOMS: atom_id res chain seq x y z
N MET A 1 -8.75 -7.01 -23.36
CA MET A 1 -8.74 -7.83 -22.12
C MET A 1 -8.25 -6.94 -20.99
N LYS A 2 -8.93 -6.91 -19.83
CA LYS A 2 -8.53 -6.03 -18.73
C LYS A 2 -7.17 -6.45 -18.15
N ARG A 3 -6.38 -5.47 -17.70
CA ARG A 3 -5.09 -5.68 -17.03
C ARG A 3 -5.16 -5.17 -15.60
N TYR A 4 -4.37 -5.77 -14.73
CA TYR A 4 -4.32 -5.47 -13.30
C TYR A 4 -2.87 -5.39 -12.84
N LEU A 5 -2.59 -4.47 -11.91
CA LEU A 5 -1.44 -4.60 -11.04
C LEU A 5 -1.75 -5.67 -10.00
N MET A 6 -0.94 -6.72 -9.97
CA MET A 6 -0.96 -7.74 -8.92
C MET A 6 0.10 -7.41 -7.90
N ILE A 7 -0.26 -7.40 -6.61
CA ILE A 7 0.67 -7.37 -5.48
C ILE A 7 0.45 -8.67 -4.71
N GLN A 8 1.51 -9.44 -4.48
CA GLN A 8 1.44 -10.75 -3.83
C GLN A 8 2.52 -10.87 -2.76
N ASN A 9 2.18 -11.52 -1.65
CA ASN A 9 3.13 -12.07 -0.68
C ASN A 9 2.64 -13.43 -0.17
N LYS A 10 3.56 -14.26 0.33
CA LYS A 10 3.21 -15.45 1.12
C LYS A 10 2.69 -15.03 2.50
N GLY A 11 1.80 -15.85 3.04
CA GLY A 11 1.01 -15.56 4.23
C GLY A 11 -0.40 -15.11 3.87
N VAL A 12 -1.35 -15.44 4.75
CA VAL A 12 -2.77 -15.07 4.58
C VAL A 12 -3.07 -13.93 5.54
N ALA A 13 -3.34 -12.74 5.00
CA ALA A 13 -3.78 -11.61 5.79
C ALA A 13 -5.16 -11.90 6.41
N PRO A 14 -5.40 -11.51 7.67
CA PRO A 14 -6.72 -11.60 8.28
C PRO A 14 -7.69 -10.66 7.55
N ILE A 15 -8.94 -11.10 7.36
CA ILE A 15 -9.99 -10.32 6.68
C ILE A 15 -10.28 -9.02 7.46
N GLU A 16 -10.18 -9.08 8.77
CA GLU A 16 -10.33 -7.96 9.70
C GLU A 16 -9.27 -6.89 9.47
N GLY A 17 -8.09 -7.26 8.94
CA GLY A 17 -7.06 -6.34 8.50
C GLY A 17 -7.54 -5.35 7.42
N PHE A 18 -8.54 -5.72 6.63
CA PHE A 18 -9.14 -4.87 5.60
C PHE A 18 -10.55 -4.38 5.95
N THR A 19 -11.24 -4.99 6.91
CA THR A 19 -12.66 -4.69 7.19
C THR A 19 -12.94 -4.04 8.53
N THR A 20 -11.97 -3.97 9.44
CA THR A 20 -12.18 -3.43 10.80
C THR A 20 -11.21 -2.29 11.08
N LEU A 21 -11.75 -1.10 11.35
CA LEU A 21 -10.98 0.09 11.69
C LEU A 21 -10.12 -0.13 12.95
N GLY A 22 -8.96 0.53 13.01
CA GLY A 22 -8.04 0.45 14.15
C GLY A 22 -7.26 -0.86 14.31
N ILE A 23 -7.56 -1.92 13.54
CA ILE A 23 -6.81 -3.18 13.63
C ILE A 23 -5.43 -3.06 13.00
N SER A 24 -4.46 -3.48 13.82
CA SER A 24 -3.05 -3.61 13.52
C SER A 24 -2.53 -4.93 14.06
N THR A 25 -1.71 -5.64 13.28
CA THR A 25 -0.92 -6.77 13.77
C THR A 25 0.58 -6.49 13.84
N THR A 26 0.99 -5.27 13.49
CA THR A 26 2.40 -4.85 13.39
C THR A 26 2.76 -3.69 14.33
N ARG A 27 1.79 -3.06 15.01
CA ARG A 27 2.04 -1.89 15.89
C ARG A 27 3.00 -2.20 17.05
N ASN A 28 3.00 -3.45 17.53
CA ASN A 28 3.88 -3.92 18.61
C ASN A 28 4.92 -4.94 18.10
N ASP A 29 5.12 -5.02 16.78
CA ASP A 29 6.10 -5.93 16.20
C ASP A 29 7.46 -5.24 16.17
N ASN A 30 8.45 -5.82 16.85
CA ASN A 30 9.81 -5.29 16.95
C ASN A 30 10.76 -5.89 15.89
N THR A 31 10.22 -6.54 14.86
CA THR A 31 11.03 -7.08 13.76
C THR A 31 11.75 -5.95 13.04
N LYS A 32 13.08 -5.96 13.08
CA LYS A 32 13.92 -4.96 12.41
C LYS A 32 13.67 -4.95 10.89
N GLY A 33 13.66 -3.75 10.30
CA GLY A 33 13.49 -3.55 8.86
C GLY A 33 12.04 -3.60 8.38
N VAL A 34 11.07 -3.85 9.26
CA VAL A 34 9.65 -3.63 8.95
C VAL A 34 9.43 -2.14 8.74
N ILE A 35 8.76 -1.80 7.64
CA ILE A 35 8.47 -0.41 7.25
C ILE A 35 7.47 0.20 8.25
N GLY A 36 6.41 -0.55 8.59
CA GLY A 36 5.45 -0.19 9.63
C GLY A 36 4.22 0.62 9.14
N GLN A 37 3.32 0.83 10.11
CA GLN A 37 2.03 1.55 10.20
C GLN A 37 0.99 1.56 9.05
N PHE A 38 -0.26 1.78 9.50
CA PHE A 38 -1.54 1.36 8.92
C PHE A 38 -2.06 2.27 7.82
N GLY A 39 -2.75 1.67 6.85
CA GLY A 39 -3.54 2.46 5.91
C GLY A 39 -4.47 1.66 5.02
N SER A 40 -4.51 0.31 5.11
CA SER A 40 -5.23 -0.52 4.13
C SER A 40 -6.69 -0.11 3.88
N LYS A 41 -7.39 0.43 4.90
CA LYS A 41 -8.77 0.90 4.76
C LYS A 41 -8.84 2.23 4.03
N HIS A 42 -7.97 3.18 4.38
CA HIS A 42 -7.84 4.44 3.65
C HIS A 42 -7.36 4.21 2.21
N ALA A 43 -6.47 3.24 1.99
CA ALA A 43 -6.05 2.81 0.65
C ALA A 43 -7.24 2.31 -0.17
N ILE A 44 -8.07 1.42 0.39
CA ILE A 44 -9.32 0.98 -0.26
C ILE A 44 -10.24 2.18 -0.52
N ASN A 45 -10.44 3.04 0.48
CA ASN A 45 -11.35 4.18 0.37
C ASN A 45 -10.92 5.17 -0.71
N LEU A 46 -9.63 5.45 -0.79
CA LEU A 46 -9.01 6.28 -1.81
C LEU A 46 -9.18 5.68 -3.20
N LEU A 47 -8.97 4.37 -3.36
CA LEU A 47 -9.19 3.72 -4.66
C LEU A 47 -10.66 3.80 -5.08
N LEU A 48 -11.60 3.53 -4.16
CA LEU A 48 -13.03 3.61 -4.45
C LEU A 48 -13.49 5.04 -4.79
N ARG A 49 -12.91 6.07 -4.15
CA ARG A 49 -13.14 7.48 -4.51
C ARG A 49 -12.71 7.83 -5.94
N ASN A 50 -11.78 7.07 -6.50
CA ASN A 50 -11.26 7.25 -7.86
C ASN A 50 -11.87 6.21 -8.84
N ASP A 51 -13.00 5.58 -8.48
CA ASP A 51 -13.66 4.55 -9.28
C ASP A 51 -12.77 3.34 -9.61
N ILE A 52 -11.80 3.05 -8.74
CA ILE A 52 -10.91 1.90 -8.82
C ILE A 52 -11.35 0.88 -7.77
N GLU A 53 -11.90 -0.24 -8.23
CA GLU A 53 -12.36 -1.33 -7.35
C GLU A 53 -11.26 -2.39 -7.16
N PRO A 54 -10.52 -2.40 -6.04
CA PRO A 54 -9.53 -3.44 -5.79
C PRO A 54 -10.22 -4.78 -5.47
N ILE A 55 -9.60 -5.87 -5.93
CA ILE A 55 -9.97 -7.24 -5.56
C ILE A 55 -8.86 -7.82 -4.71
N ILE A 56 -9.19 -8.25 -3.49
CA ILE A 56 -8.21 -8.82 -2.56
C ILE A 56 -8.54 -10.28 -2.31
N PHE A 57 -7.55 -11.15 -2.40
CA PHE A 57 -7.64 -12.54 -1.98
C PHE A 57 -6.78 -12.75 -0.74
N CYS A 58 -7.43 -13.15 0.35
CA CYS A 58 -6.76 -13.67 1.55
C CYS A 58 -6.83 -15.19 1.50
N GLY A 59 -5.78 -15.82 1.00
CA GLY A 59 -5.75 -17.25 0.70
C GLY A 59 -6.75 -17.60 -0.41
N LEU A 60 -7.82 -18.29 -0.04
CA LEU A 60 -8.91 -18.69 -0.95
C LEU A 60 -10.16 -17.82 -0.82
N THR A 61 -10.19 -16.86 0.10
CA THR A 61 -11.30 -15.94 0.28
C THR A 61 -11.07 -14.70 -0.56
N LYS A 62 -11.99 -14.44 -1.50
CA LYS A 62 -12.05 -13.20 -2.27
C LYS A 62 -12.80 -12.14 -1.49
N MET A 63 -12.32 -10.90 -1.55
CA MET A 63 -12.93 -9.70 -1.02
C MET A 63 -13.10 -8.71 -2.18
N SER A 64 -14.32 -8.23 -2.38
CA SER A 64 -14.66 -7.23 -3.38
C SER A 64 -15.30 -6.03 -2.66
N PHE A 65 -14.75 -4.84 -2.87
CA PHE A 65 -15.19 -3.62 -2.22
C PHE A 65 -16.02 -2.79 -3.18
N TYR A 66 -17.04 -2.14 -2.66
CA TYR A 66 -17.96 -1.32 -3.45
C TYR A 66 -18.70 -0.35 -2.52
N THR A 67 -19.44 0.59 -3.12
CA THR A 67 -20.20 1.61 -2.37
C THR A 67 -21.70 1.50 -2.59
N LYS A 68 -22.47 2.06 -1.66
CA LYS A 68 -23.90 2.32 -1.83
C LYS A 68 -24.23 3.72 -1.34
N GLU A 69 -25.06 4.43 -2.10
CA GLU A 69 -25.62 5.70 -1.67
C GLU A 69 -26.45 5.49 -0.39
N TYR A 70 -26.25 6.39 0.56
CA TYR A 70 -26.96 6.44 1.82
C TYR A 70 -27.26 7.89 2.17
N ILE A 71 -28.43 8.14 2.75
CA ILE A 71 -28.85 9.47 3.15
C ILE A 71 -28.74 9.56 4.67
N ILE A 72 -27.98 10.53 5.15
CA ILE A 72 -27.90 10.90 6.56
C ILE A 72 -28.76 12.16 6.73
N ASN A 73 -29.67 12.13 7.70
CA ASN A 73 -30.50 13.27 8.06
C ASN A 73 -30.47 13.41 9.58
N ASP A 74 -29.99 14.55 10.07
CA ASP A 74 -29.89 14.86 11.50
C ASP A 74 -31.06 15.70 12.04
N GLY A 75 -32.09 15.93 11.20
CA GLY A 75 -33.23 16.79 11.47
C GLY A 75 -33.03 18.26 11.07
N LEU A 76 -31.82 18.65 10.66
CA LEU A 76 -31.47 19.99 10.21
C LEU A 76 -30.93 19.99 8.78
N VAL A 77 -30.13 18.97 8.44
CA VAL A 77 -29.45 18.82 7.15
C VAL A 77 -29.65 17.40 6.66
N GLU A 78 -29.90 17.27 5.35
CA GLU A 78 -29.85 16.00 4.65
C GLU A 78 -28.60 15.95 3.77
N GLN A 79 -27.78 14.92 3.96
CA GLN A 79 -26.57 14.71 3.19
C GLN A 79 -26.56 13.31 2.57
N LYS A 80 -26.28 13.26 1.27
CA LYS A 80 -25.98 12.02 0.55
C LYS A 80 -24.51 11.66 0.76
N VAL A 81 -24.26 10.43 1.16
CA VAL A 81 -22.92 9.86 1.35
C VAL A 81 -22.82 8.49 0.69
N ASN A 82 -21.60 8.05 0.40
CA ASN A 82 -21.36 6.74 -0.19
C ASN A 82 -20.73 5.80 0.86
N LYS A 83 -21.55 4.92 1.44
CA LYS A 83 -21.10 3.93 2.42
C LYS A 83 -20.31 2.81 1.75
N VAL A 84 -19.24 2.37 2.40
CA VAL A 84 -18.35 1.32 1.89
C VAL A 84 -18.77 -0.06 2.40
N PHE A 85 -18.84 -1.01 1.48
CA PHE A 85 -19.18 -2.40 1.76
C PHE A 85 -18.06 -3.33 1.26
N CYS A 86 -17.94 -4.48 1.92
CA CYS A 86 -17.11 -5.58 1.46
C CYS A 86 -17.97 -6.82 1.27
N ARG A 87 -17.98 -7.35 0.04
CA ARG A 87 -18.47 -8.69 -0.25
C ARG A 87 -17.32 -9.68 -0.13
N THR A 88 -17.43 -10.66 0.76
CA THR A 88 -16.53 -11.82 0.78
C THR A 88 -17.17 -12.96 -0.02
N SER A 89 -16.34 -13.77 -0.69
CA SER A 89 -16.79 -14.97 -1.40
C SER A 89 -15.68 -16.01 -1.43
N GLY A 90 -16.01 -17.31 -1.35
CA GLY A 90 -15.03 -18.40 -1.33
C GLY A 90 -15.39 -19.48 -0.32
N LYS A 91 -14.37 -20.15 0.25
CA LYS A 91 -14.52 -21.40 1.04
C LYS A 91 -15.51 -21.31 2.22
N ASN A 92 -15.61 -20.15 2.88
CA ASN A 92 -16.27 -20.06 4.20
C ASN A 92 -17.50 -19.12 4.27
N SER A 93 -18.05 -18.68 3.13
CA SER A 93 -19.38 -18.03 2.94
C SER A 93 -19.31 -16.83 1.99
N ASN A 94 -20.48 -16.48 1.44
CA ASN A 94 -20.73 -15.21 0.80
C ASN A 94 -21.35 -14.27 1.83
N THR A 95 -20.55 -13.39 2.42
CA THR A 95 -21.08 -12.34 3.30
C THR A 95 -20.97 -10.99 2.64
N ASN A 96 -21.89 -10.11 3.03
CA ASN A 96 -21.87 -8.72 2.65
C ASN A 96 -21.82 -7.90 3.93
N LYS A 97 -20.74 -7.14 4.13
CA LYS A 97 -20.46 -6.42 5.37
C LYS A 97 -20.44 -4.93 5.09
N ASP A 98 -21.29 -4.15 5.77
CA ASP A 98 -21.12 -2.70 5.93
C ASP A 98 -19.84 -2.49 6.75
N LEU A 99 -18.88 -1.71 6.22
CA LEU A 99 -17.62 -1.47 6.90
C LEU A 99 -17.71 -0.36 7.96
N GLY A 100 -18.85 0.34 8.05
CA GLY A 100 -19.12 1.36 9.05
C GLY A 100 -18.48 2.72 8.74
N PHE A 101 -17.97 2.92 7.52
CA PHE A 101 -17.42 4.19 7.06
C PHE A 101 -17.85 4.53 5.63
N VAL A 102 -17.66 5.79 5.24
CA VAL A 102 -18.04 6.37 3.95
C VAL A 102 -16.80 6.84 3.17
N LEU A 103 -16.97 7.16 1.89
CA LEU A 103 -15.87 7.62 1.01
C LEU A 103 -15.11 8.85 1.52
N GLU A 104 -15.78 9.71 2.29
CA GLU A 104 -15.22 10.93 2.87
C GLU A 104 -14.18 10.63 3.98
N TYR A 105 -14.16 9.42 4.53
CA TYR A 105 -13.22 9.03 5.57
C TYR A 105 -11.75 9.07 5.08
N GLY A 106 -10.95 9.97 5.69
CA GLY A 106 -9.55 10.19 5.34
C GLY A 106 -9.31 11.00 4.06
N VAL A 107 -10.31 11.74 3.58
CA VAL A 107 -10.20 12.50 2.31
C VAL A 107 -9.10 13.56 2.31
N HIS A 108 -8.86 14.19 3.45
CA HIS A 108 -7.87 15.28 3.58
C HIS A 108 -6.44 14.76 3.53
N ASP A 109 -6.19 13.61 4.17
CA ASP A 109 -4.84 13.06 4.28
C ASP A 109 -4.51 12.08 3.13
N TRP A 110 -5.52 11.38 2.60
CA TRP A 110 -5.38 10.43 1.50
C TRP A 110 -5.98 11.00 0.21
N ASN A 111 -5.15 11.61 -0.61
CA ASN A 111 -5.59 12.32 -1.82
C ASN A 111 -4.88 11.86 -3.11
N ASN A 112 -3.93 10.94 -3.01
CA ASN A 112 -3.12 10.49 -4.16
C ASN A 112 -3.09 8.96 -4.24
N ILE A 113 -3.54 8.39 -5.37
CA ILE A 113 -3.58 6.93 -5.63
C ILE A 113 -2.26 6.22 -5.26
N ASN A 114 -1.12 6.89 -5.44
CA ASN A 114 0.19 6.36 -5.07
C ASN A 114 0.30 5.97 -3.60
N MET A 115 -0.44 6.62 -2.70
CA MET A 115 -0.48 6.29 -1.28
C MET A 115 -1.13 4.93 -1.04
N ALA A 116 -2.24 4.63 -1.74
CA ALA A 116 -2.90 3.32 -1.67
C ALA A 116 -2.00 2.20 -2.21
N LEU A 117 -1.36 2.44 -3.36
CA LEU A 117 -0.45 1.48 -3.96
C LEU A 117 0.78 1.25 -3.07
N ARG A 118 1.34 2.33 -2.50
CA ARG A 118 2.47 2.28 -1.56
C ARG A 118 2.12 1.44 -0.34
N GLU A 119 0.95 1.66 0.25
CA GLU A 119 0.47 0.92 1.41
C GLU A 119 0.36 -0.58 1.14
N PHE A 120 -0.20 -0.99 0.00
CA PHE A 120 -0.31 -2.41 -0.33
C PHE A 120 1.03 -3.07 -0.60
N VAL A 121 1.94 -2.40 -1.32
CA VAL A 121 3.29 -2.93 -1.57
C VAL A 121 4.10 -3.01 -0.28
N ALA A 122 4.06 -1.97 0.57
CA ALA A 122 4.75 -1.96 1.87
C ALA A 122 4.26 -3.08 2.78
N ASN A 123 2.94 -3.30 2.89
CA ASN A 123 2.39 -4.40 3.68
C ASN A 123 2.82 -5.79 3.17
N ALA A 124 2.95 -5.95 1.84
CA ALA A 124 3.43 -7.18 1.24
C ALA A 124 4.92 -7.44 1.59
N ILE A 125 5.75 -6.39 1.52
CA ILE A 125 7.16 -6.43 1.92
C ILE A 125 7.30 -6.75 3.40
N ASP A 126 6.59 -6.02 4.27
CA ASP A 126 6.63 -6.21 5.72
C ASP A 126 6.30 -7.65 6.11
N ARG A 127 5.29 -8.25 5.45
CA ARG A 127 4.96 -9.65 5.68
C ARG A 127 6.11 -10.58 5.28
N THR A 128 6.75 -10.33 4.14
CA THR A 128 7.90 -11.12 3.70
C THR A 128 9.11 -10.99 4.63
N ILE A 129 9.38 -9.80 5.17
CA ILE A 129 10.44 -9.57 6.15
C ILE A 129 10.18 -10.38 7.42
N ARG A 130 8.95 -10.33 7.94
CA ARG A 130 8.54 -11.05 9.16
C ARG A 130 8.52 -12.57 9.02
N GLU A 131 8.28 -13.09 7.82
CA GLU A 131 8.32 -14.54 7.57
C GLU A 131 9.74 -15.09 7.39
N ASN A 132 10.74 -14.24 7.13
CA ASN A 132 12.13 -14.69 7.05
C ASN A 132 12.71 -14.86 8.47
N GLU A 133 12.95 -16.10 8.88
CA GLU A 133 13.37 -16.53 10.22
C GLU A 133 14.65 -15.84 10.78
N ASN A 134 15.41 -15.13 9.94
CA ASN A 134 16.66 -14.46 10.34
C ASN A 134 16.64 -12.91 10.19
N GLY A 135 15.50 -12.30 9.85
CA GLY A 135 15.42 -10.84 9.61
C GLY A 135 16.24 -10.33 8.42
N CYS A 136 16.92 -11.21 7.69
CA CYS A 136 17.62 -10.87 6.45
C CYS A 136 16.59 -10.70 5.33
N PHE A 137 16.44 -9.46 4.85
CA PHE A 137 15.70 -9.15 3.65
C PHE A 137 16.24 -9.98 2.47
N LYS A 138 15.39 -10.84 1.91
CA LYS A 138 15.61 -11.42 0.58
C LYS A 138 15.00 -10.47 -0.44
N SER A 139 15.81 -9.97 -1.37
CA SER A 139 15.35 -9.07 -2.43
C SER A 139 14.07 -9.56 -3.07
N ALA A 140 13.14 -8.63 -3.30
CA ALA A 140 11.87 -8.91 -3.97
C ALA A 140 12.10 -9.51 -5.37
N LEU A 141 13.22 -9.18 -6.03
CA LEU A 141 13.60 -9.72 -7.33
C LEU A 141 14.00 -11.21 -7.29
N ASN A 142 14.43 -11.71 -6.14
CA ASN A 142 14.88 -13.09 -5.95
C ASN A 142 13.90 -13.95 -5.15
N ASN A 143 12.77 -13.39 -4.74
CA ASN A 143 11.78 -14.06 -3.92
C ASN A 143 10.47 -14.26 -4.69
N ASN A 144 10.25 -15.46 -5.24
CA ASN A 144 8.99 -15.83 -5.92
C ASN A 144 7.74 -15.74 -5.01
N GLU A 145 7.92 -15.53 -3.71
CA GLU A 145 6.84 -15.33 -2.75
C GLU A 145 6.30 -13.90 -2.76
N LEU A 146 7.16 -12.89 -2.96
CA LEU A 146 6.80 -11.48 -3.12
C LEU A 146 6.84 -11.10 -4.61
N SER A 147 5.72 -10.66 -5.18
CA SER A 147 5.68 -10.26 -6.59
C SER A 147 4.75 -9.08 -6.77
N VAL A 148 5.23 -8.10 -7.54
CA VAL A 148 4.46 -6.95 -7.98
C VAL A 148 4.57 -6.91 -9.49
N ASP A 149 3.49 -7.20 -10.20
CA ASP A 149 3.52 -7.44 -11.65
C ASP A 149 2.24 -7.00 -12.34
N ILE A 150 2.34 -6.59 -13.61
CA ILE A 150 1.17 -6.39 -14.46
C ILE A 150 0.72 -7.74 -15.02
N ILE A 151 -0.54 -8.09 -14.79
CA ILE A 151 -1.14 -9.32 -15.30
C ILE A 151 -2.41 -9.05 -16.11
N HIS A 152 -2.79 -10.04 -16.92
CA HIS A 152 -4.10 -10.07 -17.56
C HIS A 152 -5.15 -10.68 -16.62
N GLU A 153 -6.40 -10.25 -16.79
CA GLU A 153 -7.57 -10.72 -16.01
C GLU A 153 -7.69 -12.25 -15.93
N ASN A 154 -7.39 -12.97 -17.01
CA ASN A 154 -7.43 -14.44 -17.04
C ASN A 154 -6.41 -15.12 -16.10
N LYS A 155 -5.37 -14.39 -15.65
CA LYS A 155 -4.39 -14.86 -14.65
C LYS A 155 -4.78 -14.47 -13.21
N MET A 156 -5.84 -13.67 -13.03
CA MET A 156 -6.34 -13.29 -11.71
C MET A 156 -6.98 -14.50 -11.02
N ARG A 157 -6.31 -15.01 -10.00
CA ARG A 157 -6.81 -16.16 -9.23
C ARG A 157 -6.32 -16.13 -7.79
N ALA A 158 -7.15 -16.67 -6.91
CA ALA A 158 -6.78 -17.00 -5.53
C ALA A 158 -5.56 -17.94 -5.50
N ARG A 159 -4.80 -17.91 -4.40
CA ARG A 159 -3.68 -18.83 -4.18
C ARG A 159 -3.62 -19.18 -2.69
N ASN A 160 -3.74 -20.47 -2.38
CA ASN A 160 -3.70 -20.92 -0.99
C ASN A 160 -2.37 -20.55 -0.33
N LYS A 161 -2.42 -20.07 0.93
CA LYS A 161 -1.27 -19.56 1.70
C LYS A 161 -0.68 -18.22 1.23
N TYR A 162 -1.37 -17.48 0.36
CA TYR A 162 -0.92 -16.17 -0.13
C TYR A 162 -1.97 -15.10 0.09
N THR A 163 -1.52 -13.86 0.14
CA THR A 163 -2.37 -12.68 -0.03
C THR A 163 -2.08 -12.11 -1.40
N ARG A 164 -3.14 -11.81 -2.16
CA ARG A 164 -3.03 -11.25 -3.52
C ARG A 164 -3.99 -10.09 -3.67
N ILE A 165 -3.48 -8.94 -4.07
CA ILE A 165 -4.26 -7.73 -4.31
C ILE A 165 -4.18 -7.46 -5.81
N PHE A 166 -5.34 -7.24 -6.42
CA PHE A 166 -5.48 -6.94 -7.84
C PHE A 166 -6.14 -5.58 -7.99
N ILE A 167 -5.43 -4.65 -8.63
CA ILE A 167 -5.87 -3.27 -8.81
C ILE A 167 -6.00 -3.03 -10.31
N PRO A 168 -7.17 -2.60 -10.82
CA PRO A 168 -7.34 -2.23 -12.22
C PRO A 168 -6.20 -1.33 -12.72
N LEU A 169 -5.62 -1.65 -13.88
CA LEU A 169 -4.47 -0.91 -14.42
C LEU A 169 -4.93 0.40 -15.10
N THR A 170 -5.04 1.48 -14.32
CA THR A 170 -5.16 2.85 -14.82
C THR A 170 -3.80 3.41 -15.23
N GLN A 171 -3.77 4.64 -15.77
CA GLN A 171 -2.52 5.31 -16.12
C GLN A 171 -1.63 5.56 -14.89
N GLU A 172 -2.22 5.99 -13.78
CA GLU A 172 -1.54 6.26 -12.52
C GLU A 172 -0.97 4.98 -11.92
N VAL A 173 -1.73 3.87 -11.97
CA VAL A 173 -1.27 2.56 -11.50
C VAL A 173 -0.11 2.05 -12.37
N GLN A 174 -0.18 2.25 -13.69
CA GLN A 174 0.90 1.88 -14.60
C GLN A 174 2.17 2.73 -14.36
N GLN A 175 2.00 4.03 -14.12
CA GLN A 175 3.12 4.91 -13.79
C GLN A 175 3.79 4.49 -12.48
N PHE A 176 3.00 4.25 -11.42
CA PHE A 176 3.51 3.74 -10.15
C PHE A 176 4.32 2.46 -10.32
N TYR A 177 3.84 1.53 -11.15
CA TYR A 177 4.55 0.29 -11.47
C TYR A 177 5.91 0.55 -12.13
N GLY A 178 5.96 1.45 -13.12
CA GLY A 178 7.22 1.83 -13.78
C GLY A 178 8.24 2.51 -12.86
N GLU A 179 7.76 3.10 -11.76
CA GLU A 179 8.58 3.78 -10.75
C GLU A 179 8.89 2.91 -9.52
N LEU A 180 8.53 1.62 -9.52
CA LEU A 180 8.73 0.74 -8.36
C LEU A 180 10.17 0.75 -7.80
N PRO A 181 11.23 0.61 -8.60
CA PRO A 181 12.60 0.66 -8.09
C PRO A 181 12.98 2.02 -7.48
N LYS A 182 12.42 3.13 -7.99
CA LYS A 182 12.58 4.47 -7.39
C LYS A 182 11.85 4.54 -6.05
N ARG A 183 10.64 3.99 -5.97
CA ARG A 183 9.74 4.11 -4.79
C ARG A 183 10.13 3.16 -3.66
N PHE A 184 10.72 2.02 -3.98
CA PHE A 184 11.04 0.96 -3.04
C PHE A 184 12.43 0.39 -3.34
N LEU A 185 13.39 0.67 -2.45
CA LEU A 185 14.75 0.13 -2.56
C LEU A 185 14.78 -1.41 -2.53
N HIS A 186 13.73 -2.03 -2.03
CA HIS A 186 13.47 -3.47 -2.03
C HIS A 186 13.45 -4.12 -3.42
N PHE A 187 13.20 -3.34 -4.48
CA PHE A 187 13.25 -3.78 -5.88
C PHE A 187 14.52 -3.34 -6.60
N SER A 188 15.55 -2.89 -5.86
CA SER A 188 16.87 -2.62 -6.41
C SER A 188 17.59 -3.93 -6.74
N GLU A 189 18.42 -3.89 -7.79
CA GLU A 189 19.35 -4.97 -8.15
C GLU A 189 20.43 -5.19 -7.07
N ASN A 190 20.72 -4.16 -6.26
CA ASN A 190 21.60 -4.24 -5.11
C ASN A 190 20.78 -4.27 -3.80
N PRO A 191 20.55 -5.44 -3.18
CA PRO A 191 19.72 -5.56 -1.99
C PRO A 191 20.33 -4.89 -0.75
N ASP A 192 21.65 -4.71 -0.70
CA ASP A 192 22.33 -4.08 0.44
C ASP A 192 22.13 -2.56 0.47
N ILE A 193 21.62 -1.95 -0.61
CA ILE A 193 21.34 -0.51 -0.65
C ILE A 193 20.34 -0.10 0.44
N ILE A 194 19.44 -1.00 0.84
CA ILE A 194 18.45 -0.74 1.89
C ILE A 194 19.07 -0.54 3.27
N LYS A 195 20.29 -1.07 3.49
CA LYS A 195 21.00 -0.94 4.77
C LYS A 195 21.82 0.35 4.86
N GLN A 196 21.94 1.08 3.75
CA GLN A 196 22.72 2.30 3.67
C GLN A 196 21.84 3.49 4.07
N LYS A 197 22.36 4.40 4.90
CA LYS A 197 21.67 5.65 5.26
C LYS A 197 21.86 6.76 4.23
N VAL A 198 23.00 6.74 3.55
CA VAL A 198 23.36 7.69 2.49
C VAL A 198 23.47 6.89 1.20
N LEU A 199 22.66 7.25 0.22
CA LEU A 199 22.51 6.52 -1.02
C LEU A 199 23.22 7.27 -2.16
N PRO A 200 24.02 6.58 -2.98
CA PRO A 200 24.63 7.20 -4.14
C PRO A 200 23.57 7.55 -5.19
N LYS A 201 23.72 8.71 -5.84
CA LYS A 201 22.82 9.13 -6.90
C LYS A 201 23.12 8.48 -8.25
N GLY A 202 22.05 8.22 -9.00
CA GLY A 202 22.10 7.97 -10.43
C GLY A 202 22.03 9.27 -11.24
N ILE A 203 21.23 9.30 -12.30
CA ILE A 203 21.09 10.48 -13.19
C ILE A 203 20.22 11.58 -12.55
N ASN A 204 19.35 11.24 -11.61
CA ASN A 204 18.44 12.20 -10.97
C ASN A 204 19.15 12.97 -9.85
N VAL A 205 19.09 14.30 -9.91
CA VAL A 205 19.70 15.22 -8.94
C VAL A 205 18.78 15.59 -7.77
N ASN A 206 17.47 15.30 -7.86
CA ASN A 206 16.48 15.66 -6.85
C ASN A 206 16.71 14.86 -5.56
N THR A 207 16.60 15.51 -4.40
CA THR A 207 16.81 14.88 -3.09
C THR A 207 15.61 14.04 -2.68
N LEU A 208 15.84 12.75 -2.47
CA LEU A 208 14.83 11.77 -2.07
C LEU A 208 15.09 11.30 -0.64
N ILE A 209 14.01 11.22 0.12
CA ILE A 209 14.01 10.72 1.50
C ILE A 209 13.20 9.42 1.54
N TYR A 210 13.86 8.38 2.02
CA TYR A 210 13.32 7.06 2.26
C TYR A 210 13.19 6.82 3.77
N LYS A 211 12.18 6.05 4.16
CA LYS A 211 12.09 5.41 5.48
C LYS A 211 12.05 3.91 5.29
N ASN A 212 12.97 3.17 5.92
CA ASN A 212 13.09 1.72 5.79
C ASN A 212 13.02 1.26 4.31
N GLY A 213 13.65 2.01 3.40
CA GLY A 213 13.67 1.73 1.96
C GLY A 213 12.41 2.07 1.17
N VAL A 214 11.44 2.80 1.75
CA VAL A 214 10.25 3.31 1.05
C VAL A 214 10.37 4.82 0.87
N LEU A 215 10.16 5.30 -0.36
CA LEU A 215 10.15 6.72 -0.66
C LEU A 215 8.97 7.39 0.05
N VAL A 216 9.28 8.31 0.97
CA VAL A 216 8.29 9.06 1.75
C VAL A 216 8.23 10.52 1.33
N ARG A 217 9.32 11.08 0.80
CA ARG A 217 9.37 12.49 0.40
C ARG A 217 10.39 12.74 -0.71
N GLU A 218 10.03 13.65 -1.60
CA GLU A 218 10.95 14.36 -2.50
C GLU A 218 11.08 15.78 -1.92
N VAL A 219 12.30 16.22 -1.66
CA VAL A 219 12.54 17.53 -1.01
C VAL A 219 12.36 18.62 -2.06
N LEU A 220 11.61 19.66 -1.69
CA LEU A 220 11.34 20.82 -2.53
C LEU A 220 11.93 22.06 -1.86
N ASP A 221 12.46 22.98 -2.67
CA ASP A 221 12.86 24.32 -2.25
C ASP A 221 11.65 25.20 -1.88
N ASP A 222 11.90 26.39 -1.34
CA ASP A 222 10.87 27.36 -0.96
C ASP A 222 9.93 27.79 -2.10
N ARG A 223 10.31 27.49 -3.36
CA ARG A 223 9.56 27.80 -4.57
C ARG A 223 8.82 26.57 -5.12
N GLY A 224 8.88 25.44 -4.43
CA GLY A 224 8.26 24.18 -4.83
C GLY A 224 9.02 23.41 -5.93
N ASN A 225 10.26 23.78 -6.24
CA ASN A 225 11.10 23.03 -7.18
C ASN A 225 11.88 21.95 -6.43
N PRO A 226 12.23 20.82 -7.06
CA PRO A 226 13.05 19.81 -6.42
C PRO A 226 14.39 20.36 -5.93
N GLU A 227 14.69 20.15 -4.66
CA GLU A 227 15.98 20.51 -4.08
C GLU A 227 17.04 19.51 -4.52
N LEU A 228 18.17 20.01 -5.00
CA LEU A 228 19.24 19.19 -5.56
C LEU A 228 20.22 18.75 -4.48
N SER A 229 20.62 17.48 -4.50
CA SER A 229 21.64 16.92 -3.62
C SER A 229 22.57 15.99 -4.40
N LEU A 230 23.73 15.67 -3.82
CA LEU A 230 24.61 14.60 -4.31
C LEU A 230 24.19 13.22 -3.81
N PHE A 231 23.34 13.16 -2.78
CA PHE A 231 22.93 11.94 -2.11
C PHE A 231 21.43 11.89 -1.86
N ASP A 232 20.90 10.68 -1.77
CA ASP A 232 19.58 10.42 -1.17
C ASP A 232 19.75 9.84 0.22
N TYR A 233 18.70 9.88 1.03
CA TYR A 233 18.78 9.50 2.44
C TYR A 233 17.75 8.44 2.78
N ASN A 234 18.16 7.43 3.54
CA ASN A 234 17.29 6.37 4.03
C ASN A 234 17.38 6.31 5.56
N PHE A 235 16.29 6.68 6.21
CA PHE A 235 16.16 6.71 7.66
C PHE A 235 15.46 5.45 8.16
N ASP A 236 15.76 5.06 9.39
CA ASP A 236 15.05 4.00 10.09
C ASP A 236 14.00 4.66 10.99
N ASP A 237 14.02 4.38 12.29
CA ASP A 237 13.09 4.91 13.28
C ASP A 237 13.35 6.38 13.67
N GLU A 238 14.41 7.01 13.14
CA GLU A 238 14.67 8.43 13.38
C GLU A 238 13.66 9.35 12.69
N LEU A 239 13.04 8.89 11.59
CA LEU A 239 12.01 9.64 10.87
C LEU A 239 10.61 9.19 11.29
N ARG A 240 9.79 10.11 11.83
CA ARG A 240 8.39 9.83 12.12
C ARG A 240 7.53 10.08 10.90
N LEU A 241 6.53 9.24 10.71
CA LEU A 241 5.53 9.42 9.66
C LEU A 241 4.15 9.58 10.28
N ASP A 242 3.27 10.30 9.58
CA ASP A 242 1.84 10.33 9.87
C ASP A 242 1.14 9.01 9.44
N GLU A 243 -0.17 8.91 9.69
CA GLU A 243 -1.00 7.75 9.29
C GLU A 243 -1.10 7.58 7.76
N SER A 244 -0.70 8.59 7.01
CA SER A 244 -0.65 8.65 5.55
C SER A 244 0.73 8.30 4.99
N ARG A 245 1.72 8.02 5.85
CA ARG A 245 3.13 7.78 5.53
C ARG A 245 3.84 8.98 4.90
N ASN A 246 3.45 10.19 5.26
CA ASN A 246 4.14 11.43 4.93
C ASN A 246 5.09 11.83 6.07
N ALA A 247 6.20 12.47 5.70
CA ALA A 247 7.19 12.97 6.65
C ALA A 247 6.99 14.48 6.85
N ASP A 248 6.38 14.83 7.98
CA ASP A 248 6.00 16.21 8.34
C ASP A 248 6.98 16.91 9.30
N ASP A 249 8.08 16.25 9.69
CA ASP A 249 9.08 16.85 10.58
C ASP A 249 9.87 17.97 9.85
N TYR A 250 9.31 19.18 9.76
CA TYR A 250 9.97 20.50 9.72
C TYR A 250 8.99 21.63 10.08
#